data_AF-A0AAP0J998-F1
#
_entry.id   AF-A0AAP0J998-F1
#
_cell.length_a   1.000
_cell.length_b   1.000
_cell.length_c   1.000
_cell.angle_alpha   90.00
_cell.angle_beta   90.00
_cell.angle_gamma   90.00
#
_symmetry.space_group_name_H-M   'P 1'
#
loop_
_entity.id
_entity.type
_entity.pdbx_description
1 polymer ?
#
loop_
_entity_poly.entity_id
_entity_poly.type
_entity_poly.pdbx_seq_one_letter_code
_entity_poly.pdbx_strand_id
1 'polypeptide(L)'
;MEELMAQGMHSADQLQESLAPRAADPNNDWHDCKLNHARCKVSQIQLLQGFRNQMLDAIKGVSKSNKNGLFINSCFAHCQFERQDTWFADDSPMIQNKSVALSIGDWFFDRVGVSSIDCPYPCDNTCHNLVFK
;
A
#
# COMPACT_ATOMS: atom_id res chain seq x y z
N MET A 1 16.21 10.34 -13.37
CA MET A 1 14.87 10.30 -12.73
C MET A 1 14.73 8.88 -12.25
N GLU A 2 15.29 8.59 -11.08
CA GLU A 2 15.26 7.26 -10.49
C GLU A 2 13.86 7.02 -9.92
N GLU A 3 13.38 5.79 -10.01
CA GLU A 3 11.96 5.45 -9.82
C GLU A 3 11.56 5.51 -8.34
N LEU A 4 10.41 6.11 -8.07
CA LEU A 4 9.73 6.04 -6.78
C LEU A 4 8.54 5.11 -6.91
N MET A 5 8.48 4.08 -6.09
CA MET A 5 7.27 3.25 -5.92
C MET A 5 6.61 3.62 -4.59
N ALA A 6 5.48 4.34 -4.67
CA ALA A 6 4.59 4.62 -3.56
C ALA A 6 3.23 4.01 -3.86
N GLN A 7 2.96 2.81 -3.32
CA GLN A 7 1.74 2.08 -3.64
C GLN A 7 1.12 1.46 -2.38
N GLY A 8 -0.18 1.65 -2.23
CA GLY A 8 -0.96 0.90 -1.26
C GLY A 8 -1.16 -0.52 -1.77
N MET A 9 -0.56 -1.47 -1.05
CA MET A 9 -0.43 -2.85 -1.50
C MET A 9 -1.72 -3.66 -1.37
N HIS A 10 -2.71 -3.12 -0.65
CA HIS A 10 -4.01 -3.71 -0.43
C HIS A 10 -5.09 -2.73 -0.93
N SER A 11 -5.14 -2.45 -2.23
CA SER A 11 -6.10 -1.48 -2.77
C SER A 11 -7.42 -2.14 -3.17
N ALA A 12 -8.53 -1.43 -2.91
CA ALA A 12 -9.85 -1.86 -3.34
C ALA A 12 -9.96 -1.95 -4.87
N ASP A 13 -9.27 -1.07 -5.61
CA ASP A 13 -9.26 -1.10 -7.08
C ASP A 13 -8.51 -2.33 -7.62
N GLN A 14 -7.35 -2.72 -7.05
CA GLN A 14 -6.70 -3.99 -7.44
C GLN A 14 -7.56 -5.21 -7.08
N LEU A 15 -8.29 -5.13 -5.96
CA LEU A 15 -9.25 -6.16 -5.58
C LEU A 15 -10.43 -6.24 -6.55
N GLN A 16 -10.93 -5.10 -7.01
CA GLN A 16 -12.12 -5.04 -7.87
C GLN A 16 -11.80 -5.41 -9.31
N GLU A 17 -10.68 -4.93 -9.85
CA GLU A 17 -10.35 -5.03 -11.28
C GLU A 17 -9.46 -6.22 -11.61
N SER A 18 -8.68 -6.75 -10.65
CA SER A 18 -7.76 -7.86 -10.90
C SER A 18 -8.06 -9.12 -10.09
N LEU A 19 -8.23 -9.02 -8.76
CA LEU A 19 -8.29 -10.21 -7.90
C LEU A 19 -9.68 -10.82 -7.78
N ALA A 20 -10.71 -9.99 -7.69
CA ALA A 20 -12.10 -10.41 -7.53
C ALA A 20 -13.08 -9.64 -8.44
N PRO A 21 -12.81 -9.60 -9.77
CA PRO A 21 -13.85 -9.23 -10.73
C PRO A 21 -14.99 -10.25 -10.69
N ARG A 22 -16.19 -9.89 -11.17
CA ARG A 22 -17.36 -10.80 -11.15
C ARG A 22 -17.08 -12.18 -11.78
N ALA A 23 -16.20 -12.24 -12.78
CA ALA A 23 -15.81 -13.49 -13.42
C ALA A 23 -14.97 -14.41 -12.51
N ALA A 24 -14.15 -13.83 -11.62
CA ALA A 24 -13.31 -14.57 -10.69
C ALA A 24 -13.96 -14.75 -9.30
N ASP A 25 -14.98 -13.95 -8.98
CA ASP A 25 -15.78 -14.03 -7.75
C ASP A 25 -17.27 -14.24 -8.05
N PRO A 26 -17.66 -15.37 -8.66
CA PRO A 26 -19.06 -15.62 -9.05
C PRO A 26 -20.00 -15.78 -7.84
N ASN A 27 -19.46 -16.18 -6.69
CA ASN A 27 -20.20 -16.34 -5.43
C ASN A 27 -20.25 -15.06 -4.60
N ASN A 28 -19.61 -13.97 -5.07
CA ASN A 28 -19.60 -12.68 -4.41
C ASN A 28 -18.97 -12.70 -3.00
N ASP A 29 -17.99 -13.59 -2.78
CA ASP A 29 -17.28 -13.78 -1.51
C ASP A 29 -16.45 -12.56 -1.10
N TRP A 30 -16.01 -11.75 -2.06
CA TRP A 30 -15.17 -10.57 -1.83
C TRP A 30 -15.95 -9.27 -1.70
N HIS A 31 -17.27 -9.30 -1.87
CA HIS A 31 -18.10 -8.09 -1.90
C HIS A 31 -17.89 -7.18 -0.69
N ASP A 32 -18.06 -7.73 0.52
CA ASP A 32 -17.92 -6.97 1.75
C ASP A 32 -16.48 -6.48 1.98
N CYS A 33 -15.49 -7.31 1.64
CA CYS A 33 -14.06 -6.98 1.76
C CYS A 33 -13.67 -5.81 0.82
N LYS A 34 -14.21 -5.78 -0.40
CA LYS A 34 -13.99 -4.69 -1.36
C LYS A 34 -14.55 -3.36 -0.86
N LEU A 35 -15.72 -3.39 -0.22
CA LEU A 35 -16.36 -2.19 0.31
C LEU A 35 -15.70 -1.73 1.62
N ASN A 36 -15.27 -2.65 2.46
CA ASN A 36 -14.67 -2.33 3.75
C ASN A 36 -13.64 -3.38 4.16
N HIS A 37 -12.38 -2.95 4.26
CA HIS A 37 -11.27 -3.79 4.67
C HIS A 37 -11.51 -4.54 5.99
N ALA A 38 -12.27 -3.95 6.92
CA ALA A 38 -12.59 -4.55 8.21
C ALA A 38 -13.54 -5.76 8.09
N ARG A 39 -14.17 -5.95 6.93
CA ARG A 39 -15.04 -7.10 6.64
C ARG A 39 -14.34 -8.21 5.86
N CYS A 40 -13.04 -8.09 5.60
CA CYS A 40 -12.28 -9.16 4.95
C CYS A 40 -12.15 -10.38 5.87
N LYS A 41 -12.40 -11.57 5.33
CA LYS A 41 -12.12 -12.85 5.99
C LYS A 41 -10.61 -13.03 6.16
N VAL A 42 -10.19 -13.79 7.17
CA VAL A 42 -8.77 -14.11 7.39
C VAL A 42 -8.12 -14.72 6.14
N SER A 43 -8.82 -15.60 5.42
CA SER A 43 -8.34 -16.20 4.17
C SER A 43 -8.13 -15.18 3.05
N GLN A 44 -8.96 -14.13 2.98
CA GLN A 44 -8.83 -13.05 2.01
C GLN A 44 -7.60 -12.19 2.30
N ILE A 45 -7.38 -11.87 3.57
CA ILE A 45 -6.16 -11.16 4.01
C ILE A 45 -4.92 -12.00 3.70
N GLN A 46 -4.93 -13.31 3.98
CA GLN A 46 -3.81 -14.19 3.65
C GLN A 46 -3.50 -14.22 2.15
N LEU A 47 -4.52 -14.21 1.29
CA LEU A 47 -4.34 -14.12 -0.15
C LEU A 47 -3.67 -12.79 -0.54
N LEU A 48 -4.14 -11.66 0.00
CA LEU A 48 -3.51 -10.36 -0.21
C LEU A 48 -2.06 -10.30 0.28
N GLN A 49 -1.75 -10.94 1.41
CA GLN A 49 -0.37 -11.07 1.87
C GLN A 49 0.51 -11.88 0.91
N GLY A 50 -0.07 -12.88 0.25
CA GLY A 50 0.58 -13.59 -0.84
C GLY A 50 0.99 -12.66 -1.98
N PHE A 51 0.09 -11.77 -2.41
CA PHE A 51 0.39 -10.75 -3.43
C PHE A 51 1.45 -9.76 -2.97
N ARG A 52 1.39 -9.30 -1.72
CA ARG A 52 2.45 -8.47 -1.11
C ARG A 52 3.82 -9.13 -1.27
N ASN A 53 3.94 -10.39 -0.91
CA ASN A 53 5.23 -11.07 -0.95
C ASN A 53 5.76 -11.22 -2.38
N GLN A 54 4.89 -11.52 -3.34
CA GLN A 54 5.25 -11.56 -4.77
C GLN A 54 5.71 -10.18 -5.27
N MET A 55 5.00 -9.12 -4.90
CA MET A 55 5.37 -7.75 -5.26
C MET A 55 6.75 -7.39 -4.68
N LEU A 56 6.97 -7.67 -3.39
CA LEU A 56 8.26 -7.43 -2.73
C LEU A 56 9.40 -8.20 -3.40
N ASP A 57 9.15 -9.45 -3.80
CA ASP A 57 10.11 -10.26 -4.53
C ASP A 57 10.44 -9.67 -5.91
N ALA A 58 9.43 -9.18 -6.64
CA ALA A 58 9.61 -8.58 -7.95
C ALA A 58 10.45 -7.27 -7.89
N ILE A 59 10.27 -6.47 -6.83
CA ILE A 59 10.99 -5.20 -6.66
C ILE A 59 12.35 -5.35 -5.96
N LYS A 60 12.78 -6.56 -5.58
CA LYS A 60 14.10 -6.81 -4.96
C LYS A 60 15.27 -6.28 -5.78
N GLY A 61 15.13 -6.20 -7.11
CA GLY A 61 16.15 -5.59 -7.97
C GLY A 61 16.25 -4.08 -7.76
N VAL A 62 15.10 -3.41 -7.72
CA VAL A 62 14.98 -1.96 -7.51
C VAL A 62 15.47 -1.57 -6.12
N SER A 63 15.15 -2.35 -5.09
CA SER A 63 15.51 -2.04 -3.71
C SER A 63 17.01 -2.16 -3.38
N LYS A 64 17.83 -2.72 -4.28
CA LYS A 64 19.29 -2.85 -4.08
C LYS A 64 20.05 -1.55 -4.34
N SER A 65 19.48 -0.62 -5.11
CA SER A 65 20.12 0.66 -5.37
C SER A 65 19.78 1.64 -4.26
N ASN A 66 20.81 2.24 -3.65
CA ASN A 66 20.63 3.32 -2.67
C ASN A 66 20.13 4.63 -3.29
N LYS A 67 20.08 4.71 -4.62
CA LYS A 67 19.54 5.84 -5.35
C LYS A 67 18.04 5.74 -5.60
N ASN A 68 17.47 4.55 -5.49
CA ASN A 68 16.03 4.35 -5.65
C ASN A 68 15.31 4.66 -4.33
N GLY A 69 14.08 5.15 -4.46
CA GLY A 69 13.21 5.46 -3.33
C GLY A 69 12.11 4.43 -3.20
N LEU A 70 11.91 3.88 -2.01
CA LEU A 70 10.82 2.94 -1.73
C LEU A 70 10.07 3.33 -0.47
N PHE A 71 8.75 3.44 -0.61
CA PHE A 71 7.83 3.64 0.52
C PHE A 71 6.62 2.71 0.33
N ILE A 72 6.63 1.59 1.05
CA ILE A 72 5.55 0.59 1.02
C ILE A 72 5.00 0.45 2.42
N ASN A 73 3.79 0.96 2.64
CA ASN A 73 3.11 0.84 3.93
C ASN A 73 2.11 -0.31 3.95
N SER A 74 1.64 -0.61 5.15
CA SER A 74 0.62 -1.61 5.42
C SER A 74 -0.80 -1.03 5.32
N CYS A 75 -1.11 -0.15 4.36
CA CYS A 75 -2.45 0.44 4.25
C CYS A 75 -3.33 -0.23 3.19
N PHE A 76 -4.63 -0.31 3.51
CA PHE A 76 -5.68 -0.70 2.59
C PHE A 76 -6.20 0.52 1.83
N ALA A 77 -5.42 1.02 0.87
CA ALA A 77 -5.72 2.23 0.12
C ALA A 77 -5.14 2.18 -1.29
N HIS A 78 -5.69 3.00 -2.19
CA HIS A 78 -5.19 3.24 -3.55
C HIS A 78 -4.87 4.74 -3.73
N CYS A 79 -4.06 5.09 -4.73
CA CYS A 79 -3.68 6.48 -5.05
C CYS A 79 -3.25 7.34 -3.83
N GLN A 80 -2.54 6.76 -2.85
CA GLN A 80 -2.23 7.43 -1.59
C GLN A 80 -1.42 8.74 -1.77
N PHE A 81 -0.60 8.84 -2.81
CA PHE A 81 0.19 10.03 -3.07
C PHE A 81 -0.61 11.16 -3.73
N GLU A 82 -1.74 10.85 -4.37
CA GLU A 82 -2.61 11.83 -5.04
C GLU A 82 -3.60 12.48 -4.06
N ARG A 83 -3.78 11.85 -2.91
CA ARG A 83 -4.72 12.24 -1.87
C ARG A 83 -4.02 13.13 -0.83
N GLN A 84 -4.47 14.37 -0.72
CA GLN A 84 -3.86 15.33 0.22
C GLN A 84 -3.94 14.85 1.68
N ASP A 85 -5.02 14.16 2.04
CA ASP A 85 -5.24 13.63 3.39
C ASP A 85 -4.29 12.49 3.76
N THR A 86 -3.66 11.82 2.79
CA THR A 86 -2.64 10.79 3.03
C THR A 86 -1.22 11.24 2.66
N TRP A 87 -1.09 12.23 1.80
CA TRP A 87 0.20 12.76 1.37
C TRP A 87 0.83 13.66 2.44
N PHE A 88 0.09 14.69 2.88
CA PHE A 88 0.62 15.79 3.70
C PHE A 88 -0.45 16.40 4.62
N ALA A 89 -1.12 15.54 5.38
CA ALA A 89 -1.95 15.89 6.53
C ALA A 89 -1.20 15.65 7.84
N ASP A 90 -1.67 16.26 8.93
CA ASP A 90 -1.07 16.12 10.27
C ASP A 90 -1.08 14.66 10.77
N ASP A 91 -2.07 13.87 10.33
CA ASP A 91 -2.25 12.46 10.66
C ASP A 91 -1.95 11.52 9.48
N SER A 92 -1.20 11.98 8.47
CA SER A 92 -0.85 11.14 7.32
C SER A 92 -0.20 9.81 7.72
N PRO A 93 -0.38 8.74 6.92
CA PRO A 93 0.25 7.45 7.17
C PRO A 93 1.77 7.54 7.32
N MET A 94 2.31 6.76 8.26
CA MET A 94 3.72 6.82 8.65
C MET A 94 4.34 5.44 8.75
N ILE A 95 5.58 5.32 8.26
CA ILE A 95 6.46 4.19 8.55
C ILE A 95 7.57 4.71 9.46
N GLN A 96 7.79 4.05 10.61
CA GLN A 96 8.83 4.44 11.57
C GLN A 96 8.79 5.95 11.94
N ASN A 97 7.59 6.47 12.21
CA ASN A 97 7.33 7.88 12.53
C ASN A 97 7.71 8.89 11.43
N LYS A 98 7.77 8.45 10.17
CA LYS A 98 8.01 9.32 9.03
C LYS A 98 6.86 9.26 8.04
N SER A 99 6.25 10.41 7.76
CA SER A 99 5.13 10.51 6.83
C SER A 99 5.56 10.31 5.38
N VAL A 100 4.57 10.06 4.52
CA VAL A 100 4.74 9.86 3.08
C VAL A 100 5.53 11.01 2.44
N ALA A 101 5.05 12.26 2.59
CA ALA A 101 5.71 13.43 2.00
C ALA A 101 7.13 13.68 2.53
N LEU A 102 7.39 13.45 3.82
CA LEU A 102 8.74 13.61 4.38
C LEU A 102 9.70 12.55 3.84
N SER A 103 9.25 11.30 3.76
CA SER A 103 10.03 10.19 3.22
C SER A 103 10.37 10.45 1.75
N ILE A 104 9.39 10.81 0.94
CA ILE A 104 9.60 11.06 -0.49
C ILE A 104 10.41 12.32 -0.72
N GLY A 105 10.18 13.38 0.05
CA GLY A 105 10.97 14.60 -0.02
C GLY A 105 12.45 14.36 0.30
N ASP A 106 12.75 13.55 1.31
CA ASP A 106 14.14 13.25 1.67
C ASP A 106 14.87 12.45 0.61
N TRP A 107 14.17 11.53 -0.05
CA TRP A 107 14.72 10.84 -1.21
C TRP A 107 14.88 11.78 -2.42
N PHE A 108 13.85 12.55 -2.77
CA PHE A 108 13.85 13.41 -3.96
C PHE A 108 14.94 14.49 -3.94
N PHE A 109 15.23 15.03 -2.75
CA PHE A 109 16.27 16.04 -2.55
C PHE A 109 17.63 15.46 -2.13
N ASP A 110 17.84 14.15 -2.31
CA ASP A 110 19.08 13.44 -1.95
C ASP A 110 19.54 13.68 -0.50
N ARG A 111 18.61 13.94 0.43
CA ARG A 111 18.93 14.18 1.85
C ARG A 111 19.25 12.88 2.56
N VAL A 112 18.42 11.85 2.33
CA VAL A 112 18.57 10.51 2.91
C VAL A 112 18.03 9.48 1.91
N GLY A 113 18.75 8.38 1.72
CA GLY A 113 18.22 7.25 0.95
C GLY A 113 17.01 6.64 1.67
N VAL A 114 15.89 6.46 0.95
CA VAL A 114 14.65 5.94 1.55
C VAL A 114 14.33 4.58 0.97
N SER A 115 14.40 3.55 1.81
CA SER A 115 13.91 2.21 1.50
C SER A 115 13.10 1.70 2.69
N SER A 116 11.84 2.12 2.75
CA SER A 116 10.92 1.84 3.85
C SER A 116 9.88 0.84 3.38
N ILE A 117 9.95 -0.37 3.93
CA ILE A 117 8.94 -1.42 3.74
C ILE A 117 8.38 -1.73 5.12
N ASP A 118 7.08 -1.58 5.25
CA ASP A 118 6.35 -1.80 6.49
C ASP A 118 6.00 -3.29 6.70
N CYS A 119 5.44 -3.62 7.86
CA CYS A 119 4.98 -4.96 8.19
C CYS A 119 3.81 -5.44 7.31
N PRO A 120 3.49 -6.76 7.33
CA PRO A 120 2.28 -7.28 6.74
C PRO A 120 1.01 -6.68 7.36
N TYR A 121 0.06 -6.26 6.52
CA TYR A 121 -1.30 -5.88 6.90
C TYR A 121 -2.04 -6.89 7.81
N PRO A 122 -2.82 -6.43 8.80
CA PRO A 122 -3.03 -5.05 9.26
C PRO A 122 -2.13 -4.71 10.46
N CYS A 123 -1.07 -3.94 10.26
CA CYS A 123 -0.20 -3.53 11.37
C CYS A 123 -0.09 -2.01 11.55
N ASP A 124 -0.28 -1.23 10.49
CA ASP A 124 -0.17 0.22 10.54
C ASP A 124 -1.50 0.87 10.94
N ASN A 125 -1.49 1.49 12.12
CA ASN A 125 -2.65 2.16 12.71
C ASN A 125 -2.78 3.63 12.27
N THR A 126 -1.86 4.13 11.45
CA THR A 126 -1.89 5.49 10.89
C THR A 126 -2.57 5.53 9.51
N CYS A 127 -3.02 4.38 9.01
CA CYS A 127 -3.63 4.26 7.70
C CYS A 127 -5.02 4.88 7.60
N HIS A 128 -5.22 5.72 6.58
CA HIS A 128 -6.54 6.13 6.12
C HIS A 128 -7.08 5.11 5.12
N ASN A 129 -7.56 3.97 5.64
CA ASN A 129 -8.07 2.90 4.80
C ASN A 129 -9.35 3.31 4.05
N LEU A 130 -9.50 2.83 2.82
CA LEU A 130 -10.69 3.09 2.00
C LEU A 130 -11.89 2.30 2.52
N VAL A 131 -13.02 2.99 2.68
CA VAL A 131 -14.32 2.43 3.00
C VAL A 131 -15.36 3.02 2.04
N PHE A 132 -15.95 2.17 1.22
CA PHE A 132 -16.98 2.53 0.25
C PHE A 132 -18.37 2.29 0.84
N LYS A 133 -19.34 3.11 0.43
CA LYS A 133 -20.74 3.03 0.85
C LYS A 133 -21.61 2.48 -0.27
#